data_AF-W4SHN2-F1
#
_entry.id   AF-W4SHN2-F1
#
_cell.length_a   1.000
_cell.length_b   1.000
_cell.length_c   1.000
_cell.angle_alpha   90.00
_cell.angle_beta   90.00
_cell.angle_gamma   90.00
#
_symmetry.space_group_name_H-M   'P 1'
#
loop_
_entity.id
_entity.type
_entity.pdbx_description
1 polymer ?
#
loop_
_entity_poly.entity_id
_entity_poly.type
_entity_poly.pdbx_seq_one_letter_code
_entity_poly.pdbx_strand_id
1 'polypeptide(L)'
;MVVRPDACAALPAQAGVIRLTGLAREVIMRAADWPLGQPLDPARQRLAAVLLDELHQVQIDHLHLPMPADRRLLRIAQQLLDTPADPRPLDAWADWGGCRHAA
;
A
#
# COMPACT_ATOMS: atom_id res chain seq x y z
N MET A 1 8.24 0.04 5.92
CA MET A 1 7.72 -0.97 6.87
C MET A 1 7.22 -2.16 6.06
N VAL A 2 7.71 -3.37 6.33
CA VAL A 2 7.22 -4.62 5.72
C VAL A 2 6.52 -5.43 6.80
N VAL A 3 5.34 -5.96 6.49
CA VAL A 3 4.56 -6.80 7.41
C VAL A 3 4.92 -8.25 7.13
N ARG A 4 5.16 -9.04 8.19
CA ARG A 4 5.46 -10.46 8.03
C ARG A 4 4.23 -11.21 7.48
N PRO A 5 4.39 -12.23 6.64
CA PRO A 5 3.27 -12.94 6.01
C PRO A 5 2.25 -13.52 7.00
N ASP A 6 2.68 -13.95 8.19
CA ASP A 6 1.81 -14.48 9.23
C ASP A 6 0.89 -13.44 9.84
N ALA A 7 1.34 -12.19 9.93
CA ALA A 7 0.51 -11.07 10.38
C ALA A 7 -0.48 -10.60 9.30
N CYS A 8 -0.25 -10.93 8.02
CA CYS A 8 -1.18 -10.62 6.93
C CYS A 8 -2.44 -11.50 6.93
N ALA A 9 -2.48 -12.61 7.68
CA ALA A 9 -3.68 -13.44 7.81
C ALA A 9 -4.86 -12.67 8.42
N ALA A 10 -4.56 -11.65 9.24
CA ALA A 10 -5.53 -10.73 9.80
C ALA A 10 -5.76 -9.49 8.91
N LEU A 11 -5.31 -9.47 7.66
CA LEU A 11 -5.64 -8.40 6.72
C LEU A 11 -6.71 -8.85 5.74
N PRO A 12 -7.47 -7.90 5.17
CA PRO A 12 -8.47 -8.25 4.18
C PRO A 12 -7.84 -8.92 2.96
N ALA A 13 -8.51 -9.95 2.42
CA ALA A 13 -8.00 -10.75 1.30
C ALA A 13 -7.93 -9.99 -0.04
N GLN A 14 -8.61 -8.85 -0.14
CA GLN A 14 -8.64 -8.00 -1.33
C GLN A 14 -8.02 -6.64 -1.01
N ALA A 15 -7.21 -6.13 -1.94
CA ALA A 15 -6.72 -4.75 -1.87
C ALA A 15 -7.88 -3.77 -2.04
N GLY A 16 -7.90 -2.69 -1.24
CA GLY A 16 -9.03 -1.77 -1.20
C GLY A 16 -8.71 -0.42 -0.58
N VAL A 17 -9.67 0.50 -0.63
CA VAL A 17 -9.58 1.75 0.15
C VAL A 17 -10.02 1.43 1.57
N ILE A 18 -9.16 1.78 2.52
CA ILE A 18 -9.42 1.61 3.94
C ILE A 18 -9.58 3.01 4.53
N ARG A 19 -10.74 3.30 5.12
CA ARG A 19 -10.91 4.50 5.92
C ARG A 19 -10.17 4.32 7.25
N LEU A 20 -9.01 4.93 7.37
CA LEU A 20 -8.22 4.88 8.60
C LEU A 20 -9.00 5.55 9.75
N THR A 21 -8.99 4.89 10.91
CA THR A 21 -9.38 5.51 12.17
C THR A 21 -8.34 6.57 12.56
N GLY A 22 -8.72 7.51 13.44
CA GLY A 22 -7.77 8.50 13.97
C GLY A 22 -6.56 7.84 14.64
N LEU A 23 -6.79 6.74 15.37
CA LEU A 23 -5.72 5.97 16.01
C LEU A 23 -4.80 5.31 14.98
N ALA A 24 -5.36 4.60 14.00
CA ALA A 24 -4.56 3.94 12.95
C ALA A 24 -3.66 4.94 12.23
N ARG A 25 -4.18 6.14 11.91
CA ARG A 25 -3.42 7.22 11.29
C ARG A 25 -2.20 7.61 12.14
N GLU A 26 -2.40 7.91 13.42
CA GLU A 26 -1.30 8.34 14.29
C GLU A 26 -0.26 7.23 14.53
N VAL A 27 -0.70 5.98 14.62
CA VAL A 27 0.21 4.83 14.74
C VAL A 27 1.05 4.67 13.46
N ILE A 28 0.45 4.81 12.27
CA ILE A 28 1.17 4.78 10.98
C ILE A 28 2.22 5.90 10.93
N MET A 29 1.84 7.13 11.28
CA MET A 29 2.76 8.27 11.29
C MET A 29 3.94 8.00 12.23
N ARG A 30 3.69 7.49 13.43
CA ARG A 30 4.74 7.12 14.39
C ARG A 30 5.61 5.97 13.89
N ALA A 31 5.02 5.00 13.17
CA ALA A 31 5.74 3.87 12.61
C ALA A 31 6.62 4.25 11.41
N ALA A 32 6.29 5.33 10.70
CA ALA A 32 7.09 5.85 9.59
C ALA A 32 8.49 6.30 10.04
N ASP A 33 8.61 6.75 11.29
CA ASP A 33 9.89 7.17 11.89
C ASP A 33 10.71 6.01 12.47
N TRP A 34 10.20 4.77 12.41
CA TRP A 34 10.94 3.63 12.94
C TRP A 34 12.15 3.30 12.06
N PRO A 35 13.34 3.08 12.65
CA PRO A 35 14.53 2.70 11.90
C PRO A 35 14.31 1.39 11.15
N LEU A 36 14.51 1.44 9.84
CA LEU A 36 14.41 0.27 8.96
C LEU A 36 15.52 -0.75 9.28
N GLY A 37 15.19 -2.03 9.18
CA GLY A 37 16.15 -3.12 9.41
C GLY A 37 16.47 -3.42 10.88
N GLN A 38 15.88 -2.68 11.82
CA GLN A 38 15.99 -2.99 13.25
C GLN A 38 14.78 -3.78 13.74
N PRO A 39 14.98 -4.75 14.65
CA PRO A 39 13.86 -5.44 15.28
C PRO A 39 13.02 -4.44 16.09
N LEU A 40 11.70 -4.64 16.06
CA LEU A 40 10.79 -3.83 16.86
C LEU A 40 10.99 -4.15 18.34
N ASP A 41 11.18 -3.12 19.15
CA ASP A 41 11.11 -3.24 20.60
C ASP A 41 9.69 -3.66 21.05
N PRO A 42 9.52 -4.14 22.30
CA PRO A 42 8.21 -4.60 22.77
C PRO A 42 7.10 -3.53 22.69
N ALA A 43 7.43 -2.24 22.79
CA ALA A 43 6.44 -1.16 22.70
C ALA A 43 5.99 -0.96 21.25
N ARG A 44 6.91 -0.98 20.28
CA ARG A 44 6.63 -0.92 18.85
C ARG A 44 5.86 -2.15 18.37
N GLN A 45 6.17 -3.33 18.91
CA GLN A 45 5.40 -4.56 18.61
C GLN A 45 3.93 -4.43 19.03
N ARG A 46 3.67 -3.90 20.25
CA ARG A 46 2.30 -3.65 20.70
C ARG A 46 1.57 -2.61 19.83
N LEU A 47 2.25 -1.54 19.43
CA LEU A 47 1.68 -0.55 18.52
C LEU A 47 1.35 -1.15 17.14
N ALA A 48 2.24 -2.00 16.61
CA ALA A 48 1.97 -2.70 15.36
C ALA A 48 0.78 -3.66 15.46
N ALA A 49 0.63 -4.36 16.59
CA ALA A 49 -0.53 -5.21 16.85
C ALA A 49 -1.84 -4.39 16.89
N VAL A 50 -1.85 -3.26 17.60
CA VAL A 50 -3.01 -2.34 17.63
C VAL A 50 -3.34 -1.85 16.22
N LEU A 51 -2.33 -1.49 15.42
CA LEU A 51 -2.57 -1.08 14.03
C LEU A 51 -3.23 -2.20 13.22
N LEU A 52 -2.81 -3.46 13.38
CA LEU A 52 -3.43 -4.60 12.71
C LEU A 52 -4.88 -4.81 13.16
N ASP A 53 -5.16 -4.68 14.47
CA ASP A 53 -6.51 -4.77 15.01
C ASP A 53 -7.43 -3.69 14.44
N GLU A 54 -6.94 -2.45 14.33
CA GLU A 54 -7.67 -1.35 13.70
C GLU A 54 -7.94 -1.64 12.23
N LEU A 55 -6.95 -2.13 11.48
CA LEU A 55 -7.10 -2.47 10.06
C LEU A 55 -8.08 -3.62 9.82
N HIS A 56 -8.19 -4.57 10.76
CA HIS A 56 -9.14 -5.68 10.68
C HIS A 56 -10.60 -5.22 10.79
N GLN A 57 -10.85 -4.13 11.51
CA GLN A 57 -12.20 -3.62 11.78
C GLN A 57 -12.73 -2.70 10.67
N VAL A 58 -11.88 -2.23 9.76
CA VAL A 58 -12.32 -1.30 8.73
C VAL A 58 -13.02 -2.06 7.60
N GLN A 59 -14.20 -1.55 7.22
CA GLN A 59 -14.88 -2.00 6.01
C GLN A 59 -14.05 -1.62 4.79
N ILE A 60 -13.71 -2.61 3.97
CA ILE A 60 -13.06 -2.37 2.69
C ILE A 60 -14.07 -1.67 1.80
N ASP A 61 -13.83 -0.39 1.49
CA ASP A 61 -14.50 0.22 0.36
C ASP A 61 -13.81 -0.28 -0.92
N HIS A 62 -14.60 -0.71 -1.90
CA HIS A 62 -14.07 -1.12 -3.20
C HIS A 62 -13.14 -0.02 -3.71
N LEU A 63 -11.94 -0.42 -4.15
CA LEU A 63 -10.94 0.48 -4.71
C LEU A 63 -11.49 1.11 -6.00
N HIS A 64 -12.24 2.20 -5.88
CA HIS A 64 -12.69 3.00 -7.00
C HIS A 64 -11.54 3.91 -7.45
N LEU A 65 -10.51 3.31 -8.04
CA LEU A 65 -9.54 4.06 -8.84
C LEU A 65 -10.26 4.55 -10.09
N PRO A 66 -10.39 5.87 -10.33
CA PRO A 66 -10.91 6.37 -11.59
C PRO A 66 -9.98 5.92 -12.71
N MET A 67 -10.49 5.09 -13.63
CA MET A 67 -9.67 4.53 -14.69
C MET A 67 -9.33 5.63 -15.71
N PRO A 68 -8.05 5.81 -16.08
CA PRO A 68 -7.67 6.85 -17.03
C PRO A 68 -8.21 6.52 -18.44
N ALA A 69 -8.68 7.53 -19.16
CA ALA A 69 -9.24 7.37 -20.51
C ALA A 69 -8.18 7.07 -21.58
N ASP A 70 -6.94 7.54 -21.40
CA ASP A 70 -5.84 7.27 -22.34
C ASP A 70 -5.43 5.80 -22.23
N ARG A 71 -5.46 5.07 -23.35
CA ARG A 71 -5.14 3.63 -23.43
C ARG A 71 -3.75 3.28 -22.88
N ARG A 72 -2.78 4.20 -22.98
CA ARG A 72 -1.42 4.02 -22.46
C ARG A 72 -1.40 4.00 -20.95
N LEU A 73 -2.06 4.97 -20.33
CA LEU A 73 -2.20 5.07 -18.88
C LEU A 73 -3.09 3.95 -18.34
N LEU A 74 -4.12 3.53 -19.10
CA LEU A 74 -4.99 2.43 -18.71
C LEU A 74 -4.23 1.10 -18.63
N ARG A 75 -3.28 0.84 -19.54
CA ARG A 75 -2.39 -0.32 -19.42
C ARG A 75 -1.52 -0.24 -18.16
N ILE A 76 -0.98 0.93 -17.82
CA ILE A 76 -0.14 1.09 -16.61
C ILE A 76 -1.00 0.83 -15.37
N ALA A 77 -2.18 1.45 -15.29
CA ALA A 77 -3.10 1.30 -14.18
C ALA A 77 -3.53 -0.17 -14.01
N GLN A 78 -3.85 -0.88 -15.10
CA GLN A 78 -4.23 -2.29 -15.03
C GLN A 78 -3.08 -3.16 -14.52
N GLN A 79 -1.86 -2.94 -15.00
CA GLN A 79 -0.71 -3.71 -14.59
C GLN A 79 -0.32 -3.47 -13.12
N LEU A 80 -0.51 -2.26 -12.61
CA LEU A 80 -0.34 -1.94 -11.19
C LEU A 80 -1.44 -2.57 -10.33
N LEU A 81 -2.66 -2.70 -10.85
CA LEU A 81 -3.74 -3.41 -10.16
C LEU A 81 -3.47 -4.92 -10.11
N ASP A 82 -2.98 -5.50 -11.21
CA ASP A 82 -2.66 -6.93 -11.30
C ASP A 82 -1.43 -7.29 -10.46
N THR A 83 -0.41 -6.41 -10.44
CA THR A 83 0.83 -6.61 -9.67
C THR A 83 1.20 -5.32 -8.90
N PRO A 84 0.61 -5.09 -7.71
CA PRO A 84 0.86 -3.87 -6.93
C PRO A 84 2.31 -3.74 -6.43
N ALA A 85 2.99 -4.86 -6.26
CA ALA A 85 4.39 -4.93 -5.83
C ALA A 85 5.39 -4.90 -6.99
N ASP A 86 4.97 -4.45 -8.18
CA ASP A 86 5.84 -4.36 -9.35
C ASP A 86 7.01 -3.41 -9.08
N PRO A 87 8.27 -3.89 -9.15
CA PRO A 87 9.45 -3.12 -8.75
C PRO A 87 9.93 -2.17 -9.86
N ARG A 88 9.23 -2.07 -11.00
CA ARG A 88 9.67 -1.22 -12.11
C ARG A 88 9.76 0.25 -11.69
N PRO A 89 10.88 0.93 -11.99
CA PRO A 89 11.02 2.37 -11.75
C PRO A 89 10.10 3.16 -12.70
N LEU A 90 9.81 4.41 -12.34
CA LEU A 90 8.88 5.27 -13.09
C LEU A 90 9.28 5.44 -14.56
N ASP A 91 10.58 5.52 -14.87
CA ASP A 91 11.07 5.61 -16.25
C ASP A 91 10.73 4.36 -17.08
N ALA A 92 10.85 3.17 -16.46
CA ALA A 92 10.46 1.93 -17.12
C ALA A 92 8.94 1.87 -17.37
N TRP A 93 8.13 2.52 -16.53
CA TRP A 93 6.69 2.67 -16.76
C TRP A 93 6.38 3.65 -17.89
N ALA A 94 7.11 4.77 -17.98
CA ALA A 94 6.98 5.71 -19.09
C ALA A 94 7.33 5.04 -20.42
N ASP A 95 8.37 4.21 -20.44
CA ASP A 95 8.81 3.47 -21.61
C ASP A 95 7.81 2.38 -21.99
N TRP A 96 7.43 1.56 -21.02
CA TRP A 96 6.46 0.50 -21.23
C TRP A 96 5.11 1.06 -21.68
N GLY A 97 4.68 2.19 -21.10
CA GLY A 97 3.45 2.89 -21.43
C GLY A 97 3.50 3.74 -22.70
N GLY A 98 4.67 4.03 -23.26
CA GLY A 98 4.80 4.96 -24.39
C GLY A 98 4.47 6.41 -24.01
N CYS A 99 4.77 6.80 -22.76
CA CYS A 99 4.55 8.13 -22.18
C CYS A 99 5.85 8.90 -21.93
N ARG A 100 6.96 8.52 -22.58
CA ARG A 100 8.24 9.23 -22.44
C ARG A 100 8.04 10.70 -22.86
N HIS A 101 8.37 11.63 -21.96
CA HIS A 101 8.37 13.05 -22.27
C HIS A 101 9.46 13.30 -23.33
N ALA A 102 9.07 13.71 -24.54
CA ALA A 102 10.01 14.28 -25.49
C ALA A 102 10.44 15.64 -24.91
N ALA A 103 11.67 15.71 -24.43
CA ALA A 103 12.30 16.99 -24.08
C ALA A 103 12.50 17.85 -25.34
#